data_AF-A0AAD6ZJK4-F1
#
_entry.id   AF-A0AAD6ZJK4-F1
#
_cell.length_a   1.000
_cell.length_b   1.000
_cell.length_c   1.000
_cell.angle_alpha   90.00
_cell.angle_beta   90.00
_cell.angle_gamma   90.00
#
_symmetry.space_group_name_H-M   'P 1'
#
loop_
_entity.id
_entity.type
_entity.pdbx_description
1 polymer ?
#
loop_
_entity_poly.entity_id
_entity_poly.type
_entity_poly.pdbx_seq_one_letter_code
_entity_poly.pdbx_strand_id
1 'polypeptide(L)'
;MQVLGQVTRLEARPHLFGMFRAVFGLSSVIGPLIGSVFTDHVTWRWCFFTTLPLGGQIPRSSYRDILRQILRLDFVGATLVAAATRCLILALQGGGNTKPWDDKAVITSFVFAGALAAGCLLLGWGFAPTTVAPHQAKSAPDFVPPS
;
A
#
# COMPACT_ATOMS: atom_id res chain seq x y z
N MET A 1 -3.39 11.76 4.44
CA MET A 1 -2.02 12.04 4.95
C MET A 1 -1.38 13.29 4.36
N GLN A 2 -1.62 13.64 3.08
CA GLN A 2 -1.01 14.82 2.45
C GLN A 2 -1.46 16.16 3.09
N VAL A 3 -2.74 16.26 3.48
CA VAL A 3 -3.29 17.43 4.18
C VAL A 3 -2.71 17.60 5.60
N LEU A 4 -2.54 16.49 6.34
CA LEU A 4 -1.91 16.48 7.67
C LEU A 4 -0.48 17.04 7.64
N GLY A 5 0.26 16.80 6.55
CA GLY A 5 1.60 17.33 6.34
C GLY A 5 1.65 18.84 6.09
N GLN A 6 0.55 19.47 5.64
CA GLN A 6 0.50 20.93 5.43
C GLN A 6 0.09 21.69 6.70
N VAL A 7 -0.61 21.04 7.63
CA VAL A 7 -1.14 21.69 8.85
C VAL A 7 -0.23 21.49 10.07
N THR A 8 0.65 20.49 10.08
CA THR A 8 1.48 20.14 11.25
C THR A 8 2.95 20.56 11.11
N ARG A 9 3.55 21.01 12.22
CA ARG A 9 5.00 21.31 12.33
C ARG A 9 5.84 20.07 12.06
N LEU A 10 7.02 20.25 11.46
CA LEU A 10 7.91 19.18 10.98
C LEU A 10 8.27 18.17 12.08
N GLU A 11 8.44 18.60 13.34
CA GLU A 11 8.87 17.72 14.42
C GLU A 11 7.79 16.74 14.91
N ALA A 12 6.49 17.08 14.79
CA ALA A 12 5.39 16.25 15.28
C ALA A 12 4.82 15.25 14.24
N ARG A 13 5.16 15.44 12.96
CA ARG A 13 4.74 14.59 11.83
C ARG A 13 5.05 13.09 12.04
N PRO A 14 6.29 12.68 12.41
CA PRO A 14 6.61 11.26 12.55
C PRO A 14 5.82 10.59 13.68
N HIS A 15 5.59 11.28 14.80
CA HIS A 15 4.81 10.74 15.91
C HIS A 15 3.33 10.55 15.52
N LEU A 16 2.72 11.56 14.89
CA LEU A 16 1.35 11.46 14.39
C LEU A 16 1.20 10.36 13.34
N PHE A 17 2.09 10.29 12.35
CA PHE A 17 2.06 9.21 11.35
C PHE A 17 2.27 7.83 11.98
N GLY A 18 3.12 7.71 13.01
CA GLY A 18 3.30 6.49 13.79
C GLY A 18 2.01 6.05 14.48
N MET A 19 1.36 6.96 15.21
CA MET A 19 0.07 6.67 15.87
C MET A 19 -1.02 6.30 14.87
N PHE A 20 -1.15 7.04 13.77
CA PHE A 20 -2.13 6.71 12.72
C PHE A 20 -1.88 5.32 12.12
N ARG A 21 -0.62 4.96 11.87
CA ARG A 21 -0.28 3.62 11.36
C ARG A 21 -0.55 2.53 12.39
N ALA A 22 -0.33 2.81 13.68
CA ALA A 22 -0.66 1.87 14.76
C ALA A 22 -2.17 1.61 14.84
N VAL A 23 -2.99 2.67 14.82
CA VAL A 23 -4.46 2.56 14.81
C VAL A 23 -4.95 1.83 13.57
N PHE A 24 -4.39 2.14 12.39
CA PHE A 24 -4.73 1.44 11.15
C PHE A 24 -4.37 -0.04 11.20
N GLY A 25 -3.19 -0.38 11.73
CA GLY A 25 -2.77 -1.77 11.94
C GLY A 25 -3.70 -2.52 12.90
N LEU A 26 -4.06 -1.91 14.02
CA LEU A 26 -4.99 -2.50 14.99
C LEU A 26 -6.38 -2.70 14.38
N SER A 27 -6.88 -1.71 13.64
CA SER A 27 -8.15 -1.82 12.91
C SER A 27 -8.13 -2.94 11.86
N SER A 28 -7.00 -3.17 11.18
CA SER A 28 -6.86 -4.24 10.20
C SER A 28 -6.95 -5.65 10.80
N VAL A 29 -6.67 -5.80 12.10
CA VAL A 29 -6.82 -7.07 12.82
C VAL A 29 -8.25 -7.20 13.35
N ILE A 30 -8.77 -6.13 13.97
CA ILE A 30 -10.12 -6.09 14.55
C ILE A 30 -11.21 -6.25 13.48
N GLY A 31 -11.04 -5.68 12.29
CA GLY A 31 -12.02 -5.74 11.21
C GLY A 31 -12.41 -7.18 10.80
N PRO A 32 -11.44 -8.03 10.41
CA PRO A 32 -11.69 -9.43 10.12
C PRO A 32 -12.23 -10.23 11.32
N LEU A 33 -11.76 -9.96 12.54
CA LEU A 33 -12.23 -10.60 13.77
C LEU A 33 -13.70 -10.31 14.05
N ILE A 34 -14.11 -9.06 13.89
CA ILE A 34 -15.51 -8.66 14.05
C ILE A 34 -16.35 -9.23 12.89
N GLY A 35 -15.84 -9.14 11.65
CA GLY A 35 -16.51 -9.69 10.46
C GLY A 35 -16.69 -11.21 10.51
N SER A 36 -15.74 -11.95 11.07
CA SER A 36 -15.83 -13.41 11.22
C SER A 36 -16.91 -13.78 12.23
N VAL A 37 -16.95 -13.13 13.40
CA VAL A 37 -17.97 -13.38 14.43
C VAL A 37 -19.38 -13.02 13.95
N PHE A 38 -19.52 -11.93 13.17
CA PHE A 38 -20.81 -11.57 12.57
C PHE A 38 -21.31 -12.61 11.56
N THR A 39 -20.40 -13.23 10.80
CA THR A 39 -20.76 -14.27 9.82
C THR A 39 -21.28 -15.53 10.51
N ASP A 40 -20.72 -15.88 11.68
CA ASP A 40 -21.07 -17.10 12.41
C ASP A 40 -22.36 -16.97 13.24
N HIS A 41 -22.64 -15.79 13.83
CA HIS A 41 -23.73 -15.62 14.79
C HIS A 41 -24.91 -14.77 14.31
N VAL A 42 -24.71 -13.87 13.34
CA VAL A 42 -25.71 -12.85 13.00
C VAL A 42 -25.68 -12.59 11.49
N THR A 43 -26.12 -13.56 10.68
CA THR A 43 -26.47 -13.48 9.23
C THR A 43 -25.71 -12.41 8.41
N TRP A 44 -24.97 -12.85 7.39
CA TRP A 44 -24.19 -12.08 6.37
C TRP A 44 -24.66 -10.66 5.95
N ARG A 45 -25.94 -10.31 6.11
CA ARG A 45 -26.55 -9.01 5.83
C ARG A 45 -26.01 -7.87 6.72
N TRP A 46 -25.54 -8.15 7.93
CA TRP A 46 -24.99 -7.10 8.82
C TRP A 46 -23.69 -6.48 8.32
N CYS A 47 -22.94 -7.19 7.45
CA CYS A 47 -21.80 -6.62 6.73
C CYS A 47 -22.21 -5.45 5.81
N PHE A 48 -23.44 -5.49 5.26
CA PHE A 48 -23.95 -4.39 4.43
C PHE A 48 -24.35 -3.17 5.28
N PHE A 49 -25.00 -3.38 6.43
CA PHE A 49 -25.41 -2.27 7.30
C PHE A 49 -24.25 -1.52 7.94
N THR A 50 -23.12 -2.18 8.18
CA THR A 50 -21.91 -1.53 8.73
C THR A 50 -21.15 -0.74 7.65
N THR A 51 -21.11 -1.25 6.42
CA THR A 51 -20.35 -0.62 5.31
C THR A 51 -21.13 0.49 4.61
N LEU A 52 -22.47 0.42 4.54
CA LEU A 52 -23.31 1.44 3.90
C LEU A 52 -23.13 2.87 4.47
N PRO A 53 -23.20 3.11 5.79
CA PRO A 53 -23.07 4.45 6.35
C PRO A 53 -21.65 5.02 6.21
N LEU A 54 -20.64 4.16 6.07
CA LEU A 54 -19.26 4.55 5.77
C LEU A 54 -19.09 4.89 4.29
N GLY A 55 -19.72 4.12 3.40
CA GLY A 55 -19.69 4.34 1.95
C GLY A 55 -20.55 5.51 1.47
N GLY A 56 -21.53 5.99 2.26
CA GLY A 56 -22.37 7.13 1.90
C GLY A 56 -21.71 8.50 2.10
N GLN A 57 -20.64 8.57 2.89
CA GLN A 57 -19.92 9.81 3.22
C GLN A 57 -18.76 10.09 2.25
N ILE A 58 -18.90 9.71 0.98
CA ILE A 58 -17.90 10.02 -0.03
C ILE A 58 -17.98 11.54 -0.29
N PRO A 59 -16.88 12.30 -0.16
CA PRO A 59 -16.88 13.69 -0.61
C PRO A 59 -17.30 13.71 -2.09
N ARG A 60 -18.16 14.66 -2.47
CA ARG A 60 -18.57 14.89 -3.86
C ARG A 60 -17.35 15.35 -4.68
N SER A 61 -16.49 14.40 -5.03
CA SER A 61 -15.40 14.63 -5.96
C SER A 61 -16.00 14.66 -7.37
N SER A 62 -15.59 15.65 -8.16
CA SER A 62 -16.02 15.72 -9.55
C SER A 62 -15.58 14.45 -10.28
N TYR A 63 -16.46 13.86 -11.08
CA TYR A 63 -16.13 12.69 -11.92
C TYR A 63 -14.83 12.89 -12.71
N ARG A 64 -14.56 14.12 -13.15
CA ARG A 64 -13.33 14.51 -13.86
C ARG A 64 -12.07 14.41 -12.99
N ASP A 65 -12.17 14.71 -11.69
CA ASP A 65 -11.03 14.64 -10.77
C ASP A 65 -10.69 13.18 -10.44
N ILE A 66 -11.72 12.35 -10.24
CA ILE A 66 -11.55 10.90 -10.08
C ILE A 66 -10.87 10.31 -11.33
N LEU A 67 -11.35 10.64 -12.53
CA LEU A 67 -10.78 10.11 -13.77
C LEU A 67 -9.32 10.53 -13.98
N ARG A 68 -8.97 11.79 -13.69
CA ARG A 68 -7.57 12.25 -13.72
C ARG A 68 -6.71 11.52 -12.70
N GLN A 69 -7.24 11.23 -11.52
CA GLN A 69 -6.51 10.49 -10.49
C GLN A 69 -6.30 9.03 -10.90
N ILE A 70 -7.29 8.41 -11.52
CA ILE A 70 -7.19 7.05 -12.07
C ILE A 70 -6.14 6.99 -13.17
N LEU A 71 -6.13 7.96 -14.10
CA LEU A 71 -5.15 8.02 -15.19
C LEU A 71 -3.71 8.30 -14.72
N ARG A 72 -3.53 8.80 -13.49
CA ARG A 72 -2.22 9.01 -12.86
C ARG A 72 -1.69 7.80 -12.10
N LEU A 73 -2.51 6.75 -11.92
CA LEU A 73 -2.07 5.53 -11.27
C LEU A 73 -1.09 4.78 -12.18
N ASP A 74 0.02 4.31 -11.60
CA ASP A 74 0.93 3.39 -12.27
C ASP A 74 0.32 1.99 -12.31
N PHE A 75 -0.46 1.73 -13.36
CA PHE A 75 -1.07 0.43 -13.59
C PHE A 75 -0.04 -0.66 -13.84
N VAL A 76 1.13 -0.33 -14.39
CA VAL A 76 2.18 -1.31 -14.71
C VAL A 76 2.82 -1.79 -13.42
N GLY A 77 3.29 -0.87 -12.57
CA GLY A 77 3.81 -1.22 -11.25
C GLY A 77 2.77 -1.94 -10.38
N ALA A 78 1.53 -1.43 -10.35
CA ALA A 78 0.46 -2.03 -9.56
C ALA A 78 0.14 -3.48 -9.99
N THR A 79 0.04 -3.75 -11.30
CA THR A 79 -0.23 -5.10 -11.81
C THR A 79 0.94 -6.04 -11.57
N LEU A 80 2.18 -5.56 -11.68
CA LEU A 80 3.38 -6.36 -11.44
C LEU A 80 3.51 -6.77 -9.97
N VAL A 81 3.27 -5.84 -9.04
CA VAL A 81 3.23 -6.13 -7.59
C VAL A 81 2.08 -7.07 -7.24
N ALA A 82 0.90 -6.89 -7.83
CA ALA A 82 -0.24 -7.76 -7.62
C ALA A 82 0.01 -9.19 -8.16
N ALA A 83 0.72 -9.33 -9.28
CA ALA A 83 1.13 -10.62 -9.82
C ALA A 83 2.19 -11.29 -8.94
N ALA A 84 3.24 -10.56 -8.54
CA ALA A 84 4.29 -11.06 -7.65
C ALA A 84 3.72 -11.57 -6.31
N THR A 85 2.83 -10.77 -5.69
CA THR A 85 2.17 -11.13 -4.43
C THR A 85 1.31 -12.40 -4.58
N ARG A 86 0.55 -12.53 -5.68
CA ARG A 86 -0.25 -13.74 -5.94
C ARG A 86 0.62 -14.99 -6.08
N CYS A 87 1.71 -14.92 -6.84
CA CYS A 87 2.64 -16.04 -6.99
C CYS A 87 3.31 -16.41 -5.66
N LEU A 88 3.67 -15.42 -4.84
CA LEU A 88 4.24 -15.66 -3.51
C LEU A 88 3.25 -16.36 -2.58
N ILE A 89 2.00 -15.89 -2.52
CA ILE A 89 0.97 -16.51 -1.67
C ILE A 89 0.67 -17.94 -2.13
N LEU A 90 0.58 -18.20 -3.44
CA LEU A 90 0.38 -19.56 -3.97
C LEU A 90 1.54 -20.50 -3.60
N ALA A 91 2.77 -20.02 -3.67
CA ALA A 91 3.95 -20.81 -3.28
C ALA A 91 3.91 -21.16 -1.78
N LEU A 92 3.54 -20.19 -0.93
CA LEU A 92 3.46 -20.38 0.53
C LEU A 92 2.26 -21.22 0.97
N GLN A 93 1.14 -21.12 0.27
CA GLN A 93 -0.06 -21.91 0.56
C GLN A 93 0.08 -23.37 0.09
N GLY A 94 0.78 -23.58 -1.03
CA GLY A 94 1.02 -24.90 -1.61
C GLY A 94 2.20 -25.64 -0.96
N GLY A 95 3.30 -24.93 -0.70
CA GLY A 95 4.50 -25.47 -0.08
C GLY A 95 4.25 -25.91 1.35
N GLY A 96 4.42 -27.20 1.62
CA GLY A 96 4.29 -27.77 2.97
C GLY A 96 2.89 -28.26 3.35
N ASN A 97 1.83 -27.82 2.68
CA ASN A 97 0.46 -28.29 2.95
C ASN A 97 -0.07 -29.28 1.89
N THR A 98 0.11 -28.97 0.59
CA THR A 98 -0.38 -29.83 -0.50
C THR A 98 0.74 -30.46 -1.32
N LYS A 99 1.91 -29.83 -1.37
CA LYS A 99 3.10 -30.32 -2.09
C LYS A 99 4.35 -30.20 -1.23
N PRO A 100 5.33 -31.12 -1.39
CA PRO A 100 6.65 -30.96 -0.78
C PRO A 100 7.29 -29.64 -1.21
N TRP A 101 8.08 -29.03 -0.31
CA TRP A 101 8.83 -27.81 -0.62
C TRP A 101 9.82 -27.96 -1.79
N ASP A 102 10.25 -29.20 -2.05
CA ASP A 102 11.14 -29.59 -3.13
C ASP A 102 10.41 -29.84 -4.48
N ASP A 103 9.08 -29.64 -4.53
CA ASP A 103 8.35 -29.76 -5.78
C ASP A 103 8.71 -28.59 -6.72
N LYS A 104 8.97 -28.93 -7.99
CA LYS A 104 9.37 -27.99 -9.04
C LYS A 104 8.38 -26.83 -9.16
N ALA A 105 7.08 -27.10 -8.97
CA ALA A 105 6.03 -26.10 -9.04
C ALA A 105 6.12 -25.00 -7.95
N VAL A 106 6.56 -25.38 -6.74
CA VAL A 106 6.73 -24.44 -5.61
C VAL A 106 7.95 -23.56 -5.87
N ILE A 107 9.07 -24.17 -6.27
CA ILE A 107 10.32 -23.46 -6.59
C ILE A 107 10.10 -22.49 -7.76
N THR A 108 9.43 -22.91 -8.85
CA THR A 108 9.14 -22.01 -9.98
C THR A 108 8.29 -20.82 -9.58
N SER A 109 7.35 -21.01 -8.63
CA SER A 109 6.48 -19.93 -8.16
C SER A 109 7.26 -18.89 -7.34
N PHE A 110 8.23 -19.32 -6.53
CA PHE A 110 9.15 -18.42 -5.83
C PHE A 110 10.05 -17.63 -6.78
N VAL A 111 10.65 -18.31 -7.75
CA VAL A 111 11.52 -17.66 -8.75
C VAL A 111 10.72 -16.64 -9.56
N PHE A 112 9.50 -16.99 -9.98
CA PHE A 112 8.63 -16.08 -10.73
C PHE A 112 8.18 -14.87 -9.91
N ALA A 113 7.83 -15.08 -8.63
CA ALA A 113 7.52 -13.98 -7.71
C ALA A 113 8.72 -13.03 -7.53
N GLY A 114 9.92 -13.59 -7.34
CA GLY A 114 11.17 -12.81 -7.24
C GLY A 114 11.49 -12.04 -8.53
N ALA A 115 11.32 -12.66 -9.70
CA ALA A 115 11.55 -12.03 -10.99
C ALA A 115 10.58 -10.86 -11.25
N LEU A 116 9.30 -11.03 -10.94
CA LEU A 116 8.30 -9.95 -11.07
C LEU A 116 8.59 -8.79 -10.10
N ALA A 117 8.99 -9.10 -8.86
CA ALA A 117 9.37 -8.08 -7.89
C ALA A 117 10.63 -7.32 -8.32
N ALA A 118 11.65 -8.03 -8.82
CA ALA A 118 12.85 -7.42 -9.38
C ALA A 118 12.52 -6.55 -10.59
N GLY A 119 11.65 -7.01 -11.50
CA GLY A 119 11.15 -6.20 -12.61
C GLY A 119 10.48 -4.92 -12.14
N CYS A 120 9.70 -4.97 -11.06
CA CYS A 120 9.07 -3.78 -10.48
C CYS A 120 10.10 -2.79 -9.95
N LEU A 121 11.14 -3.29 -9.27
CA LEU A 121 12.22 -2.45 -8.76
C LEU A 121 13.00 -1.85 -9.92
N LEU A 122 13.38 -2.61 -10.94
CA LEU A 122 14.13 -2.10 -12.08
C LEU A 122 13.37 -1.01 -12.84
N LEU A 123 12.06 -1.20 -13.06
CA LEU A 123 11.20 -0.17 -13.62
C LEU A 123 11.16 1.07 -12.70
N GLY A 124 10.94 0.86 -11.40
CA GLY A 124 10.91 1.94 -10.42
C GLY A 124 12.22 2.74 -10.33
N TRP A 125 13.38 2.08 -10.41
CA TRP A 125 14.71 2.72 -10.43
C TRP A 125 14.95 3.50 -11.72
N GLY A 126 14.48 3.00 -12.87
CA GLY A 126 14.51 3.73 -14.14
C GLY A 126 13.68 5.02 -14.13
N PHE A 127 12.58 5.05 -13.37
CA PHE A 127 11.74 6.24 -13.17
C PHE A 127 12.12 7.08 -11.93
N ALA A 128 13.08 6.63 -11.11
CA ALA A 128 13.45 7.27 -9.84
C ALA A 128 14.24 8.60 -9.92
N PRO A 129 15.01 8.95 -10.97
CA PRO A 129 15.90 10.12 -10.88
C PRO A 129 15.16 11.47 -10.78
N THR A 130 13.85 11.54 -11.05
CA THR A 130 13.09 12.81 -11.09
C THR A 130 12.19 13.09 -9.88
N THR A 131 12.00 12.15 -8.95
CA THR A 131 10.95 12.31 -7.92
C THR A 131 11.49 12.60 -6.51
N VAL A 132 12.76 12.27 -6.23
CA VAL A 132 13.35 12.45 -4.88
C VAL A 132 14.08 13.78 -4.66
N ALA A 133 14.35 14.57 -5.70
CA ALA A 133 15.31 15.69 -5.62
C ALA A 133 14.82 17.10 -6.05
N PRO A 134 13.71 17.65 -5.54
CA PRO A 134 13.57 19.12 -5.57
C PRO A 134 13.48 19.81 -4.22
N HIS A 135 13.22 19.11 -3.10
CA HIS A 135 12.97 19.78 -1.82
C HIS A 135 14.19 19.88 -0.88
N GLN A 136 15.26 19.09 -1.11
CA GLN A 136 16.46 19.09 -0.26
C GLN A 136 17.56 20.04 -0.76
N ALA A 137 17.46 20.53 -2.01
CA ALA A 137 18.49 21.38 -2.60
C ALA A 137 18.38 22.88 -2.22
N LYS A 138 17.26 23.30 -1.63
CA LYS A 138 17.01 24.72 -1.28
C LYS A 138 17.35 25.08 0.18
N SER A 139 17.95 24.16 0.94
CA SER A 139 18.25 24.33 2.37
C SER A 139 19.74 24.27 2.71
N ALA A 140 20.63 24.36 1.72
CA ALA A 140 22.03 24.65 2.01
C ALA A 140 22.14 26.12 2.48
N PRO A 141 22.61 26.42 3.70
CA PRO A 141 22.95 27.78 4.05
C PRO A 141 24.14 28.20 3.18
N ASP A 142 23.97 29.31 2.45
CA ASP A 142 25.06 29.97 1.72
C ASP A 142 26.20 30.27 2.69
N PHE A 143 27.28 29.51 2.57
CA PHE A 143 28.52 29.74 3.31
C PHE A 143 29.19 30.98 2.72
N VAL A 144 29.01 32.13 3.38
CA VAL A 144 29.72 33.38 3.08
C VAL A 144 31.06 33.37 3.84
N PRO A 145 32.22 33.30 3.18
CA PRO A 145 33.50 33.45 3.87
C PRO A 145 33.71 34.91 4.29
N PRO A 146 34.20 35.19 5.52
CA PRO A 146 34.55 36.55 5.91
C PRO A 146 35.81 37.04 5.19
N SER A 147 35.76 38.31 4.78
CA SER A 147 36.82 39.12 4.15
C SER A 147 38.08 39.27 5.00
#